data_AF-A0A3D1L0T8-F1
#
_entry.id   AF-A0A3D1L0T8-F1
#
_cell.length_a   1.000
_cell.length_b   1.000
_cell.length_c   1.000
_cell.angle_alpha   90.00
_cell.angle_beta   90.00
_cell.angle_gamma   90.00
#
_symmetry.space_group_name_H-M   'P 1'
#
loop_
_entity.id
_entity.type
_entity.pdbx_description
1 polymer ?
#
loop_
_entity_poly.entity_id
_entity_poly.type
_entity_poly.pdbx_seq_one_letter_code
_entity_poly.pdbx_strand_id
1 'polypeptide(L)' 'MQDVDLWYDTVIVTFVFPFPNIPIADKLIGSVKNVVEKMGLQLQYIVRMMKDEEKEAFLKMEKEAWKDL' A
#
# COMPACT_ATOMS: atom_id res chain seq x y z
N MET A 1 0.37 -2.72 1.16
CA MET A 1 1.77 -2.26 1.32
C MET A 1 2.62 -3.50 1.24
N GLN A 2 3.66 -3.50 0.40
CA GLN A 2 4.50 -4.69 0.23
C GLN A 2 5.78 -4.60 1.05
N ASP A 3 6.35 -3.40 1.16
CA ASP A 3 7.68 -3.22 1.75
C ASP A 3 7.84 -1.84 2.40
N VAL A 4 8.68 -1.77 3.43
CA VAL A 4 9.00 -0.56 4.21
C VAL A 4 10.46 -0.56 4.60
N ASP A 5 11.19 0.46 4.14
CA ASP A 5 12.57 0.73 4.53
C ASP A 5 12.68 2.02 5.34
N LEU A 6 13.65 2.08 6.24
CA LEU A 6 14.00 3.30 6.98
C LEU A 6 15.45 3.70 6.67
N TRP A 7 15.61 4.88 6.07
CA TRP A 7 16.89 5.50 5.76
C TRP A 7 17.02 6.83 6.49
N TYR A 8 17.76 6.85 7.59
CA TYR A 8 17.89 8.00 8.49
C TYR A 8 16.54 8.49 8.99
N ASP A 9 16.08 9.63 8.46
CA ASP A 9 14.80 10.26 8.79
C ASP A 9 13.72 9.97 7.74
N THR A 10 14.03 9.17 6.72
CA THR A 10 13.16 8.92 5.58
C THR A 10 12.66 7.48 5.59
N VAL A 11 11.33 7.32 5.66
CA VAL A 11 10.64 6.05 5.45
C VAL A 11 10.34 5.90 3.95
N ILE A 12 10.72 4.78 3.35
CA ILE A 12 10.43 4.45 1.95
C ILE A 12 9.39 3.33 1.93
N VAL A 13 8.23 3.58 1.34
CA VAL A 13 7.12 2.60 1.29
C VAL A 13 6.78 2.21 -0.13
N THR A 14 6.67 0.91 -0.40
CA THR A 14 6.15 0.41 -1.67
C THR A 14 4.66 0.06 -1.56
N PHE A 15 3.83 0.88 -2.19
CA PHE A 15 2.41 0.62 -2.38
C PHE A 15 2.18 -0.20 -3.65
N VAL A 16 1.42 -1.27 -3.50
CA VAL A 16 1.08 -2.18 -4.60
C VAL A 16 -0.44 -2.28 -4.66
N PHE A 17 -1.00 -1.85 -5.78
CA PHE A 17 -2.44 -1.82 -6.00
C PHE A 17 -2.88 -2.88 -7.04
N PRO A 18 -4.06 -3.50 -6.86
CA PRO A 18 -4.57 -4.52 -7.79
C PRO A 18 -5.12 -3.93 -9.11
N PHE A 19 -5.51 -2.65 -9.12
CA PHE A 19 -6.07 -1.93 -10.27
C PHE A 19 -5.59 -0.47 -10.30
N PRO A 20 -5.51 0.17 -11.48
CA PRO A 20 -5.19 1.59 -11.59
C PRO A 20 -6.37 2.46 -11.14
N ASN A 21 -6.11 3.74 -10.84
CA ASN A 21 -7.13 4.75 -10.51
C ASN A 21 -8.08 4.37 -9.37
N ILE A 22 -7.59 3.65 -8.36
CA ILE A 22 -8.39 3.30 -7.19
C ILE A 22 -8.75 4.58 -6.42
N PRO A 23 -10.05 4.89 -6.21
CA PRO A 23 -10.47 6.14 -5.57
C PRO A 23 -9.89 6.36 -4.17
N ILE A 24 -9.52 5.29 -3.47
CA ILE A 24 -8.98 5.32 -2.11
C ILE A 24 -7.45 5.37 -2.04
N ALA A 25 -6.73 5.30 -3.16
CA ALA A 25 -5.27 5.21 -3.17
C ALA A 25 -4.61 6.41 -2.45
N ASP A 26 -5.01 7.63 -2.80
CA ASP A 26 -4.47 8.86 -2.20
C ASP A 26 -4.81 8.96 -0.71
N LYS A 27 -6.00 8.51 -0.31
CA LYS A 27 -6.41 8.50 1.09
C LYS A 27 -5.57 7.52 1.91
N LEU A 28 -5.25 6.35 1.36
CA LEU A 28 -4.38 5.36 2.01
C LEU A 28 -2.94 5.90 2.15
N ILE A 29 -2.38 6.44 1.07
CA ILE A 29 -1.04 7.03 1.07
C ILE A 29 -0.99 8.20 2.07
N GLY A 30 -1.98 9.09 2.05
CA GLY A 30 -2.10 10.21 2.98
C GLY A 30 -2.22 9.77 4.43
N SER A 31 -2.94 8.69 4.71
CA SER A 31 -3.02 8.10 6.05
C SER A 31 -1.65 7.64 6.56
N VAL A 32 -0.85 6.98 5.72
CA VAL A 32 0.51 6.56 6.09
C VAL A 32 1.42 7.78 6.27
N LYS A 33 1.36 8.74 5.34
CA LYS A 33 2.11 10.00 5.42
C LYS A 33 1.88 10.73 6.73
N ASN A 34 0.62 10.89 7.13
CA ASN A 34 0.24 11.57 8.36
C ASN A 34 0.85 10.92 9.62
N VAL A 35 0.99 9.58 9.62
CA VAL A 35 1.61 8.86 10.74
C VAL A 35 3.12 9.08 10.74
N VAL A 36 3.78 8.93 9.59
CA VAL A 36 5.23 9.11 9.44
C VAL A 36 5.65 10.53 9.83
N GLU A 37 4.93 11.55 9.34
CA GLU A 37 5.23 12.95 9.65
C GLU A 37 5.04 13.29 11.13
N LYS A 38 4.04 12.69 11.80
CA LYS A 38 3.86 12.86 13.26
C LYS A 38 5.01 12.27 14.08
N MET A 39 5.77 11.35 13.50
CA MET A 39 6.97 10.77 14.11
C MET A 39 8.23 11.61 13.81
N GLY A 40 8.09 12.76 13.12
CA GLY A 40 9.22 13.61 12.73
C GLY A 40 10.03 13.05 11.56
N LEU A 41 9.48 12.08 10.83
CA LEU A 41 10.10 11.42 9.70
C LEU A 41 9.50 11.92 8.37
N GLN A 42 10.25 11.77 7.29
CA GLN A 42 9.81 12.03 5.92
C GLN A 42 9.30 10.73 5.29
N LEU A 43 8.26 10.81 4.47
CA LEU A 43 7.80 9.67 3.67
C LEU A 43 8.20 9.86 2.20
N GLN A 44 8.91 8.88 1.65
CA GLN A 44 8.99 8.62 0.22
C GLN A 44 8.21 7.36 -0.10
N TYR A 45 7.67 7.28 -1.31
CA TYR A 45 6.92 6.09 -1.69
C TYR A 45 6.97 5.80 -3.18
N ILE A 46 6.84 4.51 -3.49
CA ILE A 46 6.69 3.99 -4.84
C ILE A 46 5.28 3.44 -4.96
N VAL A 47 4.60 3.78 -6.05
CA VAL A 47 3.34 3.15 -6.43
C VAL A 47 3.58 2.26 -7.63
N ARG A 48 3.25 0.98 -7.50
CA ARG A 48 3.26 0.04 -8.62
C ARG A 48 1.97 -0.78 -8.66
N MET A 49 1.73 -1.36 -9.82
CA MET A 49 0.66 -2.34 -10.01
C MET A 49 1.11 -3.73 -9.54
N MET A 50 0.17 -4.51 -8.99
CA MET A 50 0.36 -5.94 -8.78
C MET A 50 0.68 -6.62 -10.10
N LYS A 51 1.59 -7.59 -10.06
CA LYS A 51 1.78 -8.57 -11.15
C LYS A 51 0.61 -9.54 -11.18
N ASP A 52 0.48 -10.32 -12.25
CA ASP A 52 -0.63 -11.25 -12.42
C ASP A 52 -0.72 -12.26 -11.27
N GLU A 53 0.40 -12.81 -10.82
CA GLU A 53 0.42 -13.77 -9.71
C GLU A 53 0.00 -13.14 -8.37
N GLU A 54 0.45 -11.90 -8.12
CA GLU A 54 0.09 -11.13 -6.92
C GLU A 54 -1.39 -10.77 -6.91
N LYS A 55 -1.93 -10.44 -8.09
CA LYS A 55 -3.33 -10.11 -8.29
C LYS A 55 -4.23 -11.33 -8.14
N GLU A 56 -3.83 -12.49 -8.65
CA GLU A 56 -4.55 -13.75 -8.44
C GLU A 56 -4.61 -14.12 -6.96
N ALA A 57 -3.48 -14.01 -6.25
CA ALA A 57 -3.43 -14.24 -4.82
C ALA A 57 -4.35 -13.28 -4.06
N PHE A 58 -4.35 -11.99 -4.43
CA PHE A 58 -5.25 -10.99 -3.86
C PHE A 58 -6.73 -11.34 -4.07
N LEU A 59 -7.14 -11.65 -5.31
CA LEU A 59 -8.52 -11.98 -5.63
C LEU A 59 -9.00 -13.27 -4.94
N LYS A 60 -8.09 -14.24 -4.74
CA LYS A 60 -8.39 -15.45 -3.97
C LYS A 60 -8.71 -15.12 -2.52
N MET A 61 -7.88 -14.29 -1.88
CA MET A 61 -8.12 -13.84 -0.50
C MET A 61 -9.43 -13.06 -0.36
N GLU A 62 -9.70 -12.13 -1.28
CA GLU A 62 -10.96 -11.38 -1.31
C GLU A 62 -12.17 -12.31 -1.43
N LYS A 63 -12.11 -13.30 -2.34
CA LYS A 63 -13.17 -14.28 -2.53
C LYS A 63 -13.39 -15.18 -1.31
N GLU A 64 -12.34 -15.50 -0.58
CA GLU A 64 -12.43 -16.27 0.68
C GLU A 64 -13.05 -15.42 1.78
N ALA A 65 -12.64 -14.15 1.94
CA ALA A 65 -13.21 -13.24 2.92
C ALA A 65 -14.69 -12.91 2.67
N TRP A 66 -15.14 -12.93 1.42
CA TRP A 66 -16.54 -12.68 1.06
C TRP A 66 -17.45 -13.91 1.18
N LYS A 67 -16.90 -15.12 1.43
CA LYS A 67 -17.73 -16.31 1.69
C LYS A 67 -18.35 -16.33 3.08
N ASP A 68 -17.86 -15.49 3.98
CA ASP A 68 -18.34 -15.37 5.36
C ASP A 68 -19.25 -14.14 5.57
N LEU A 69 -19.78 -13.56 4.48
CA LEU A 69 -20.78 -12.48 4.46
C LEU A 69 -22.15 -12.96 3.96
#